data_AF-A0A2N1RWU8-F1
#
_entry.id   AF-A0A2N1RWU8-F1
#
_cell.length_a   1.000
_cell.length_b   1.000
_cell.length_c   1.000
_cell.angle_alpha   90.00
_cell.angle_beta   90.00
_cell.angle_gamma   90.00
#
_symmetry.space_group_name_H-M   'P 1'
#
loop_
_entity.id
_entity.type
_entity.pdbx_description
1 polymer ?
#
loop_
_entity_poly.entity_id
_entity_poly.type
_entity_poly.pdbx_seq_one_letter_code
_entity_poly.pdbx_strand_id
1 'polypeptide(L)'
;MIFCHRRKRQKGDFMKKYLLLCLLLIFAACATRQMKESEVNFILSIQNGNTQEVQAAIAKGIDVNTADTDGFTALMHAAIWGNNDIAQLLISKGADVNARSNTKLTALILAVVNEDAKTVQLLLDKGAFVNVQIINGTLLPAKISKRDVKEKKGYIKITPTESYKSQMSPLLLASKNGDEEIARMLIAKNANVNEKTDRESTPLMFAAENGYTNIVNMLIDKGADVNATDSDGWTVLMTASKKEKNADVIGILLKKGAKVNSVRANGWTALMYAADSGSADSVKVLLSNGADVNGRSVDGWSALMIASNKGFTDTVKMLLSKKANVNEALKDGNTSLMMASTGGYTGTVKALIDYRADVNLINKNGESALLIASVQGRTEIVKMLLTRKADLNIKRYNDGLTSIKGASLNGHTQIVDLLRKAGASE
;
A
#
# COMPACT_ATOMS: atom_id res chain seq x y z
N MET A 1 24.29 -45.88 58.81
CA MET A 1 25.09 -44.97 57.95
C MET A 1 26.38 -45.71 57.64
N ILE A 2 26.66 -46.24 56.45
CA ILE A 2 27.18 -45.54 55.27
C ILE A 2 27.25 -46.66 54.21
N PHE A 3 26.33 -46.78 53.25
CA PHE A 3 26.60 -47.57 52.02
C PHE A 3 25.70 -47.27 50.82
N CYS A 4 24.94 -46.16 50.84
CA CYS A 4 24.03 -45.80 49.73
C CYS A 4 24.42 -44.51 48.97
N HIS A 5 25.68 -44.05 49.06
CA HIS A 5 26.09 -42.76 48.48
C HIS A 5 27.16 -42.80 47.37
N ARG A 6 27.75 -43.96 47.04
CA ARG A 6 28.78 -44.04 45.99
C ARG A 6 28.27 -44.31 44.57
N ARG A 7 27.13 -44.99 44.37
CA ARG A 7 26.63 -45.34 43.02
C ARG A 7 25.92 -44.20 42.26
N LYS A 8 25.40 -43.16 42.94
CA LYS A 8 24.77 -42.00 42.26
C LYS A 8 25.79 -40.98 41.72
N ARG A 9 27.01 -40.90 42.28
CA ARG A 9 28.03 -39.95 41.82
C ARG A 9 28.64 -40.33 40.46
N GLN A 10 28.87 -41.61 40.17
CA GLN A 10 29.45 -42.04 38.89
C GLN A 10 28.48 -41.91 37.69
N LYS A 11 27.19 -42.22 37.84
CA LYS A 11 26.19 -42.02 36.77
C LYS A 11 25.93 -40.53 36.48
N GLY A 12 25.97 -39.67 37.50
CA GLY A 12 25.83 -38.23 37.34
C GLY A 12 27.00 -37.59 36.60
N ASP A 13 28.22 -38.09 36.78
CA ASP A 13 29.42 -37.57 36.12
C ASP A 13 29.53 -38.02 34.65
N PHE A 14 29.08 -39.25 34.35
CA PHE A 14 29.00 -39.75 32.97
C PHE A 14 27.90 -39.05 32.16
N MET A 15 26.72 -38.83 32.76
CA MET A 15 25.63 -38.06 32.13
C MET A 15 26.00 -36.57 32.00
N LYS A 16 26.74 -35.98 32.94
CA LYS A 16 27.26 -34.61 32.80
C LYS A 16 28.31 -34.50 31.72
N LYS A 17 29.23 -35.47 31.58
CA LYS A 17 30.19 -35.49 30.47
C LYS A 17 29.50 -35.70 29.12
N TYR A 18 28.50 -36.58 29.02
CA TYR A 18 27.73 -36.76 27.78
C TYR A 18 26.84 -35.55 27.45
N LEU A 19 26.20 -34.93 28.44
CA LEU A 19 25.41 -33.71 28.23
C LEU A 19 26.32 -32.53 27.85
N LEU A 20 27.52 -32.45 28.42
CA LEU A 20 28.53 -31.45 28.05
C LEU A 20 29.13 -31.73 26.68
N LEU A 21 29.33 -32.99 26.28
CA LEU A 21 29.80 -33.37 24.95
C LEU A 21 28.70 -33.17 23.89
N CYS A 22 27.45 -33.49 24.20
CA CYS A 22 26.29 -33.18 23.36
C CYS A 22 26.03 -31.68 23.28
N LEU A 23 26.18 -30.92 24.38
CA LEU A 23 26.14 -29.45 24.37
C LEU A 23 27.32 -28.87 23.60
N LEU A 24 28.53 -29.42 23.72
CA LEU A 24 29.69 -29.02 22.92
C LEU A 24 29.52 -29.38 21.45
N LEU A 25 28.85 -30.48 21.12
CA LEU A 25 28.49 -30.86 19.73
C LEU A 25 27.34 -30.02 19.19
N ILE A 26 26.37 -29.60 20.02
CA ILE A 26 25.29 -28.67 19.67
C ILE A 26 25.81 -27.22 19.55
N PHE A 27 26.76 -26.80 20.39
CA PHE A 27 27.46 -25.51 20.29
C PHE A 27 28.50 -25.51 19.16
N ALA A 28 29.17 -26.63 18.87
CA ALA A 28 30.02 -26.77 17.68
C ALA A 28 29.20 -26.80 16.39
N ALA A 29 27.96 -27.33 16.43
CA ALA A 29 27.01 -27.24 15.32
C ALA A 29 26.35 -25.85 15.17
N CYS A 30 26.53 -24.95 16.15
CA CYS A 30 26.04 -23.57 16.12
C CYS A 30 27.18 -22.56 16.30
N ALA A 31 28.36 -22.87 15.74
CA ALA A 31 29.43 -21.90 15.60
C ALA A 31 29.04 -20.93 14.47
N THR A 32 28.54 -19.74 14.84
CA THR A 32 28.49 -18.62 13.90
C THR A 32 29.92 -18.37 13.40
N ARG A 33 30.18 -18.66 12.12
CA ARG A 33 31.48 -18.42 11.47
C ARG A 33 31.92 -16.99 11.79
N GLN A 34 33.00 -16.81 12.54
CA GLN A 34 33.62 -15.49 12.65
C GLN A 34 34.40 -15.25 11.35
N MET A 35 34.16 -14.11 10.71
CA MET A 35 34.91 -13.74 9.52
C MET A 35 36.37 -13.49 9.89
N LYS A 36 37.30 -13.94 9.04
CA LYS A 36 38.71 -13.60 9.18
C LYS A 36 38.89 -12.09 8.95
N GLU A 37 39.90 -11.48 9.56
CA GLU A 37 40.20 -10.06 9.37
C GLU A 37 40.41 -9.70 7.89
N SER A 38 41.01 -10.61 7.11
CA SER A 38 41.17 -10.46 5.66
C SER A 38 39.82 -10.41 4.90
N GLU A 39 38.81 -11.16 5.34
CA GLU A 39 37.47 -11.18 4.75
C GLU A 39 36.70 -9.90 5.12
N VAL A 40 36.84 -9.43 6.37
CA VAL A 40 36.28 -8.14 6.81
C VAL A 40 36.87 -7.00 5.98
N ASN A 41 38.20 -6.92 5.87
CA ASN A 41 38.87 -5.87 5.10
C ASN A 41 38.50 -5.93 3.61
N PHE A 42 38.30 -7.14 3.07
CA PHE A 42 37.82 -7.32 1.71
C PHE A 42 36.42 -6.71 1.52
N ILE A 43 35.46 -7.02 2.38
CA ILE A 43 34.12 -6.42 2.26
C ILE A 43 34.15 -4.90 2.48
N LEU A 44 34.98 -4.37 3.39
CA LEU A 44 35.17 -2.92 3.56
C LEU A 44 35.75 -2.24 2.30
N SER A 45 36.67 -2.91 1.60
CA SER A 45 37.19 -2.39 0.33
C SER A 45 36.11 -2.31 -0.75
N ILE A 46 35.16 -3.25 -0.74
CA ILE A 46 33.96 -3.20 -1.60
C ILE A 46 33.10 -2.01 -1.21
N GLN A 47 32.79 -1.81 0.07
CA GLN A 47 31.99 -0.67 0.57
C GLN A 47 32.57 0.68 0.15
N ASN A 48 33.91 0.81 0.21
CA ASN A 48 34.59 2.05 -0.11
C ASN A 48 34.80 2.27 -1.62
N GLY A 49 34.37 1.33 -2.47
CA GLY A 49 34.58 1.43 -3.92
C GLY A 49 36.05 1.26 -4.34
N ASN A 50 36.89 0.64 -3.50
CA ASN A 50 38.32 0.49 -3.79
C ASN A 50 38.61 -0.78 -4.62
N THR A 51 38.44 -0.66 -5.94
CA THR A 51 38.66 -1.75 -6.89
C THR A 51 40.07 -2.36 -6.82
N GLN A 52 41.10 -1.56 -6.50
CA GLN A 52 42.48 -2.04 -6.41
C GLN A 52 42.68 -2.97 -5.20
N GLU A 53 42.14 -2.59 -4.04
CA GLU A 53 42.19 -3.42 -2.83
C GLU A 53 41.38 -4.71 -3.00
N VAL A 54 40.19 -4.62 -3.61
CA VAL A 54 39.39 -5.81 -3.97
C VAL A 54 40.20 -6.76 -4.84
N GLN A 55 40.85 -6.25 -5.90
CA GLN A 55 41.67 -7.06 -6.80
C GLN A 55 42.87 -7.68 -6.09
N ALA A 56 43.56 -6.91 -5.24
CA ALA A 56 44.70 -7.39 -4.46
C ALA A 56 44.30 -8.49 -3.46
N ALA A 57 43.12 -8.36 -2.85
CA ALA A 57 42.60 -9.33 -1.89
C ALA A 57 42.22 -10.65 -2.58
N ILE A 58 41.59 -10.58 -3.77
CA ILE A 58 41.32 -11.77 -4.61
C ILE A 58 42.63 -12.44 -5.04
N ALA A 59 43.65 -11.65 -5.43
CA ALA A 59 44.96 -12.18 -5.80
C ALA A 59 45.70 -12.87 -4.63
N LYS A 60 45.40 -12.47 -3.38
CA LYS A 60 45.88 -13.13 -2.15
C LYS A 60 45.10 -14.41 -1.81
N GLY A 61 44.17 -14.84 -2.65
CA GLY A 61 43.43 -16.10 -2.51
C GLY A 61 42.10 -15.99 -1.77
N ILE A 62 41.52 -14.79 -1.62
CA ILE A 62 40.14 -14.67 -1.13
C ILE A 62 39.18 -15.24 -2.19
N ASP A 63 38.35 -16.20 -1.77
CA ASP A 63 37.26 -16.72 -2.57
C ASP A 63 36.14 -15.67 -2.68
N VAL A 64 35.84 -15.25 -3.92
CA VAL A 64 34.83 -14.24 -4.26
C VAL A 64 33.40 -14.64 -3.88
N ASN A 65 33.16 -15.95 -3.67
CA ASN A 65 31.86 -16.49 -3.23
C ASN A 65 31.77 -16.68 -1.72
N THR A 66 32.80 -16.27 -0.98
CA THR A 66 32.75 -16.25 0.47
C THR A 66 31.60 -15.36 0.94
N ALA A 67 30.66 -15.98 1.65
CA ALA A 67 29.57 -15.28 2.30
C ALA A 67 29.95 -14.85 3.74
N ASP A 68 29.45 -13.69 4.16
CA ASP A 68 29.49 -13.25 5.55
C ASP A 68 28.55 -14.05 6.45
N THR A 69 28.40 -13.66 7.72
CA THR A 69 27.58 -14.43 8.68
C THR A 69 26.09 -14.37 8.40
N ASP A 70 25.64 -13.36 7.64
CA ASP A 70 24.25 -13.21 7.20
C ASP A 70 24.03 -13.85 5.81
N GLY A 71 25.08 -14.45 5.23
CA GLY A 71 25.05 -15.14 3.95
C GLY A 71 25.27 -14.20 2.75
N PHE A 72 25.60 -12.92 2.96
CA PHE A 72 25.84 -11.99 1.86
C PHE A 72 27.21 -12.24 1.24
N THR A 73 27.24 -12.43 -0.08
CA THR A 73 28.49 -12.54 -0.85
C THR A 73 29.04 -11.16 -1.19
N ALA A 74 30.31 -11.12 -1.60
CA ALA A 74 30.94 -9.90 -2.12
C ALA A 74 30.12 -9.21 -3.22
N LEU A 75 29.47 -9.99 -4.09
CA LEU A 75 28.63 -9.45 -5.17
C LEU A 75 27.34 -8.81 -4.64
N MET A 76 26.73 -9.38 -3.61
CA MET A 76 25.58 -8.77 -2.95
C MET A 76 25.95 -7.46 -2.25
N HIS A 77 27.09 -7.44 -1.60
CA HIS A 77 27.68 -6.24 -1.00
C HIS A 77 27.93 -5.15 -2.06
N ALA A 78 28.50 -5.50 -3.22
CA ALA A 78 28.68 -4.57 -4.33
C ALA A 78 27.33 -4.01 -4.84
N ALA A 79 26.29 -4.84 -4.96
CA ALA A 79 24.94 -4.42 -5.33
C ALA A 79 24.27 -3.54 -4.26
N ILE A 80 24.56 -3.80 -2.99
CA ILE A 80 24.07 -3.01 -1.85
C ILE A 80 24.62 -1.58 -1.86
N TRP A 81 25.88 -1.41 -2.27
CA TRP A 81 26.55 -0.11 -2.29
C TRP A 81 26.60 0.56 -3.67
N GLY A 82 26.01 -0.06 -4.69
CA GLY A 82 25.97 0.48 -6.06
C GLY A 82 27.33 0.51 -6.76
N ASN A 83 28.26 -0.34 -6.33
CA ASN A 83 29.64 -0.38 -6.83
C ASN A 83 29.74 -1.25 -8.08
N ASN A 84 29.26 -0.69 -9.19
CA ASN A 84 29.18 -1.30 -10.51
C ASN A 84 30.51 -1.91 -11.01
N ASP A 85 31.61 -1.16 -10.91
CA ASP A 85 32.94 -1.63 -11.35
C ASP A 85 33.41 -2.84 -10.53
N ILE A 86 33.11 -2.85 -9.24
CA ILE A 86 33.44 -3.96 -8.35
C ILE A 86 32.53 -5.15 -8.63
N ALA A 87 31.23 -4.95 -8.86
CA ALA A 87 30.33 -6.02 -9.29
C ALA A 87 30.83 -6.66 -10.60
N GLN A 88 31.26 -5.85 -11.57
CA GLN A 88 31.82 -6.33 -12.83
C GLN A 88 33.11 -7.13 -12.62
N LEU A 89 34.02 -6.64 -11.77
CA LEU A 89 35.25 -7.34 -11.38
C LEU A 89 34.93 -8.68 -10.72
N LEU A 90 34.05 -8.71 -9.72
CA LEU A 90 33.69 -9.92 -8.98
C LEU A 90 33.10 -10.98 -9.90
N ILE A 91 32.19 -10.61 -10.80
CA ILE A 91 31.64 -11.53 -11.80
C ILE A 91 32.75 -12.06 -12.73
N SER A 92 33.68 -11.20 -13.17
CA SER A 92 34.83 -11.65 -14.00
C SER A 92 35.77 -12.63 -13.29
N LYS A 93 35.74 -12.65 -11.96
CA LYS A 93 36.51 -13.55 -11.10
C LYS A 93 35.72 -14.77 -10.62
N GLY A 94 34.51 -15.00 -11.17
CA GLY A 94 33.71 -16.19 -10.89
C GLY A 94 32.73 -16.05 -9.73
N ALA A 95 32.32 -14.82 -9.38
CA ALA A 95 31.22 -14.64 -8.42
C ALA A 95 29.91 -15.23 -8.95
N ASP A 96 29.22 -16.01 -8.13
CA ASP A 96 27.91 -16.57 -8.41
C ASP A 96 26.85 -15.46 -8.37
N VAL A 97 26.36 -15.12 -9.56
CA VAL A 97 25.33 -14.11 -9.79
C VAL A 97 24.01 -14.46 -9.09
N ASN A 98 23.76 -15.74 -8.82
CA ASN A 98 22.51 -16.27 -8.29
C ASN A 98 22.62 -16.79 -6.85
N ALA A 99 23.75 -16.51 -6.18
CA ALA A 99 23.93 -16.80 -4.76
C ALA A 99 22.78 -16.23 -3.94
N ARG A 100 22.48 -16.86 -2.80
CA ARG A 100 21.40 -16.46 -1.89
C ARG A 100 21.93 -16.25 -0.48
N SER A 101 21.53 -15.14 0.15
CA SER A 101 21.77 -14.90 1.56
C SER A 101 20.97 -15.85 2.45
N ASN A 102 21.20 -15.82 3.77
CA ASN A 102 20.40 -16.59 4.73
C ASN A 102 18.91 -16.21 4.68
N THR A 103 18.60 -14.99 4.24
CA THR A 103 17.24 -14.47 4.04
C THR A 103 16.75 -14.61 2.59
N LYS A 104 17.45 -15.40 1.77
CA LYS A 104 17.15 -15.70 0.36
C LYS A 104 17.26 -14.51 -0.60
N LEU A 105 17.99 -13.46 -0.23
CA LEU A 105 18.23 -12.31 -1.11
C LEU A 105 19.29 -12.63 -2.15
N THR A 106 19.10 -12.13 -3.37
CA THR A 106 20.08 -12.20 -4.45
C THR A 106 20.67 -10.82 -4.71
N ALA A 107 21.82 -10.76 -5.39
CA ALA A 107 22.39 -9.48 -5.83
C ALA A 107 21.40 -8.67 -6.70
N LEU A 108 20.57 -9.36 -7.52
CA LEU A 108 19.57 -8.70 -8.35
C LEU A 108 18.49 -7.99 -7.52
N ILE A 109 17.93 -8.66 -6.50
CA ILE A 109 16.93 -8.05 -5.61
C ILE A 109 17.52 -6.81 -4.93
N LEU A 110 18.76 -6.90 -4.44
CA LEU A 110 19.42 -5.80 -3.74
C LEU A 110 19.68 -4.60 -4.66
N ALA A 111 20.13 -4.85 -5.90
CA ALA A 111 20.31 -3.81 -6.90
C ALA A 111 18.98 -3.11 -7.26
N VAL A 112 17.88 -3.87 -7.36
CA VAL A 112 16.54 -3.31 -7.60
C VAL A 112 16.07 -2.45 -6.43
N VAL A 113 16.24 -2.91 -5.18
CA VAL A 113 15.88 -2.13 -3.98
C VAL A 113 16.65 -0.81 -3.90
N ASN A 114 17.89 -0.80 -4.40
CA ASN A 114 18.73 0.39 -4.44
C ASN A 114 18.53 1.27 -5.68
N GLU A 115 17.61 0.91 -6.58
CA GLU A 115 17.35 1.64 -7.83
C GLU A 115 18.62 1.73 -8.72
N ASP A 116 19.57 0.79 -8.58
CA ASP A 116 20.83 0.80 -9.34
C ASP A 116 20.65 0.08 -10.68
N ALA A 117 20.13 0.83 -11.66
CA ALA A 117 19.87 0.32 -13.00
C ALA A 117 21.11 -0.28 -13.68
N LYS A 118 22.31 0.26 -13.42
CA LYS A 118 23.56 -0.25 -14.01
C LYS A 118 23.90 -1.63 -13.46
N THR A 119 23.81 -1.83 -12.14
CA THR A 119 24.08 -3.14 -11.54
C THR A 119 23.00 -4.13 -11.93
N VAL A 120 21.73 -3.70 -12.00
CA VAL A 120 20.64 -4.54 -12.52
C VAL A 120 20.95 -5.01 -13.94
N GLN A 121 21.28 -4.12 -14.87
CA GLN A 121 21.60 -4.48 -16.25
C GLN A 121 22.76 -5.47 -16.31
N LEU A 122 23.85 -5.21 -15.58
CA LEU A 122 25.00 -6.08 -15.48
C LEU A 122 24.62 -7.50 -15.02
N LEU A 123 23.86 -7.61 -13.92
CA LEU A 123 23.44 -8.89 -13.36
C LEU A 123 22.54 -9.65 -14.35
N LEU A 124 21.63 -8.96 -15.01
CA LEU A 124 20.74 -9.54 -16.03
C LEU A 124 21.50 -10.04 -17.27
N ASP A 125 22.54 -9.35 -17.70
CA ASP A 125 23.41 -9.80 -18.81
C ASP A 125 24.29 -10.99 -18.43
N LYS A 126 24.51 -11.20 -17.13
CA LYS A 126 25.30 -12.31 -16.58
C LYS A 126 24.43 -13.47 -16.08
N GLY A 127 23.15 -13.49 -16.44
CA GLY A 127 22.27 -14.62 -16.19
C GLY A 127 21.64 -14.66 -14.79
N ALA A 128 21.46 -13.49 -14.16
CA ALA A 128 20.67 -13.40 -12.94
C ALA A 128 19.23 -13.90 -13.16
N PHE A 129 18.74 -14.73 -12.25
CA PHE A 129 17.37 -15.22 -12.28
C PHE A 129 16.39 -14.08 -12.01
N VAL A 130 15.55 -13.79 -13.00
CA VAL A 130 14.62 -12.66 -12.99
C VAL A 130 13.39 -12.92 -12.10
N ASN A 131 12.88 -14.16 -12.10
CA ASN A 131 11.68 -14.57 -11.38
C ASN A 131 12.03 -15.17 -10.00
N VAL A 132 12.83 -14.43 -9.23
CA VAL A 132 13.17 -14.78 -7.84
C VAL A 132 12.23 -14.08 -6.86
N GLN A 133 11.88 -14.75 -5.77
CA GLN A 133 10.97 -14.19 -4.77
C GLN A 133 11.65 -14.06 -3.41
N ILE A 134 11.42 -12.91 -2.79
CA ILE A 134 11.62 -12.66 -1.37
C ILE A 134 10.48 -13.36 -0.61
N ILE A 135 10.81 -14.04 0.49
CA ILE A 135 9.81 -14.67 1.37
C ILE A 135 9.28 -13.64 2.39
N ASN A 136 8.03 -13.83 2.83
CA ASN A 136 7.42 -12.98 3.85
C ASN A 136 8.27 -12.96 5.13
N GLY A 137 8.50 -11.77 5.69
CA GLY A 137 9.35 -11.57 6.85
C GLY A 137 10.83 -11.42 6.53
N THR A 138 11.28 -11.70 5.30
CA THR A 138 12.65 -11.34 4.89
C THR A 138 12.82 -9.84 5.02
N LEU A 139 13.89 -9.47 5.71
CA LEU A 139 14.26 -8.09 5.86
C LEU A 139 15.18 -7.66 4.72
N LEU A 140 14.88 -6.51 4.12
CA LEU A 140 15.73 -5.87 3.12
C LEU A 140 16.57 -4.76 3.76
N PRO A 141 17.81 -4.58 3.31
CA PRO A 141 18.52 -3.33 3.57
C PRO A 141 17.75 -2.18 2.91
N ALA A 142 17.55 -1.07 3.63
CA ALA A 142 17.22 0.20 2.98
C ALA A 142 18.40 0.65 2.10
N LYS A 143 18.21 1.77 1.40
CA LYS A 143 19.29 2.57 0.82
C LYS A 143 20.37 2.80 1.89
N ILE A 144 21.41 1.95 1.91
CA ILE A 144 22.33 1.88 3.03
C ILE A 144 23.15 3.17 3.07
N SER A 145 23.03 3.93 4.15
CA SER A 145 23.97 5.01 4.44
C SER A 145 25.20 4.45 5.16
N LYS A 146 26.35 5.12 5.07
CA LYS A 146 27.56 4.76 5.84
C LYS A 146 27.31 4.64 7.36
N ARG A 147 26.22 5.23 7.89
CA ARG A 147 25.87 5.19 9.32
C ARG A 147 25.17 3.91 9.76
N ASP A 148 24.60 3.14 8.83
CA ASP A 148 23.82 1.92 9.12
C ASP A 148 24.70 0.66 9.22
N VAL A 149 25.97 0.78 8.78
CA VAL A 149 26.97 -0.28 8.91
C VAL A 149 27.65 -0.17 10.28
N LYS A 150 27.41 -1.14 11.16
CA LYS A 150 28.17 -1.22 12.43
C LYS A 150 29.46 -1.97 12.20
N GLU A 151 30.55 -1.23 12.02
CA GLU A 151 31.91 -1.77 12.02
C GLU A 151 32.30 -2.19 13.45
N LYS A 152 32.40 -3.49 13.69
CA LYS A 152 33.00 -4.04 14.91
C LYS A 152 34.15 -4.96 14.50
N LYS A 153 35.23 -5.00 15.29
CA LYS A 153 36.37 -5.90 15.04
C LYS A 153 35.87 -7.33 14.79
N GLY A 154 36.00 -7.80 13.55
CA GLY A 154 35.60 -9.15 13.11
C GLY A 154 34.22 -9.31 12.48
N TYR A 155 33.40 -8.25 12.33
CA TYR A 155 32.07 -8.37 11.69
C TYR A 155 31.53 -7.06 11.08
N ILE A 156 30.87 -7.19 9.92
CA ILE A 156 30.13 -6.11 9.25
C ILE A 156 28.64 -6.47 9.34
N LYS A 157 27.87 -5.66 10.08
CA LYS A 157 26.42 -5.84 10.15
C LYS A 157 25.73 -4.88 9.19
N ILE A 158 25.13 -5.40 8.12
CA ILE A 158 24.08 -4.69 7.41
C ILE A 158 22.84 -4.78 8.29
N THR A 159 22.30 -3.65 8.77
CA THR A 159 21.02 -3.67 9.49
C THR A 159 19.89 -3.57 8.47
N PRO A 160 19.10 -4.64 8.28
CA PRO A 160 17.90 -4.53 7.50
C PRO A 160 16.91 -3.61 8.22
N THR A 161 16.24 -2.74 7.47
CA THR A 161 15.35 -1.70 8.04
C THR A 161 13.89 -1.94 7.71
N GLU A 162 13.63 -2.71 6.65
CA GLU A 162 12.27 -2.98 6.17
C GLU A 162 12.00 -4.47 6.11
N SER A 163 10.84 -4.87 6.61
CA SER A 163 10.31 -6.21 6.43
C SER A 163 9.20 -6.18 5.40
N TYR A 164 9.26 -7.11 4.45
CA TYR A 164 8.16 -7.28 3.50
C TYR A 164 7.11 -8.21 4.07
N LYS A 165 5.87 -7.71 4.13
CA LYS A 165 4.69 -8.45 4.60
C LYS A 165 4.13 -9.45 3.59
N SER A 166 4.71 -9.47 2.39
CA SER A 166 4.25 -10.25 1.24
C SER A 166 5.43 -10.72 0.42
N GLN A 167 5.26 -11.82 -0.31
CA GLN A 167 6.27 -12.29 -1.25
C GLN A 167 6.46 -11.27 -2.38
N MET A 168 7.71 -10.94 -2.71
CA MET A 168 8.04 -9.91 -3.70
C MET A 168 9.10 -10.40 -4.67
N SER A 169 8.91 -10.12 -5.96
CA SER A 169 9.92 -10.34 -7.00
C SER A 169 10.56 -9.03 -7.47
N PRO A 170 11.68 -9.07 -8.21
CA PRO A 170 12.28 -7.88 -8.83
C PRO A 170 11.27 -7.00 -9.57
N LEU A 171 10.36 -7.61 -10.37
CA LEU A 171 9.38 -6.83 -11.14
C LEU A 171 8.28 -6.23 -10.26
N LEU A 172 7.84 -6.95 -9.23
CA LEU A 172 6.91 -6.43 -8.23
C LEU A 172 7.50 -5.22 -7.48
N LEU A 173 8.79 -5.29 -7.11
CA LEU A 173 9.50 -4.18 -6.46
C LEU A 173 9.63 -2.97 -7.40
N ALA A 174 10.13 -3.16 -8.62
CA ALA A 174 10.27 -2.09 -9.60
C ALA A 174 8.92 -1.42 -9.92
N SER A 175 7.84 -2.22 -10.03
CA SER A 175 6.49 -1.70 -10.27
C SER A 175 5.90 -0.94 -9.08
N LYS A 176 6.27 -1.34 -7.84
CA LYS A 176 5.87 -0.66 -6.62
C LYS A 176 6.63 0.66 -6.41
N ASN A 177 7.92 0.69 -6.78
CA ASN A 177 8.79 1.86 -6.62
C ASN A 177 8.63 2.88 -7.75
N GLY A 178 8.17 2.45 -8.93
CA GLY A 178 8.04 3.32 -10.10
C GLY A 178 9.30 3.38 -10.97
N ASP A 179 10.22 2.42 -10.81
CA ASP A 179 11.48 2.38 -11.54
C ASP A 179 11.27 1.88 -12.97
N GLU A 180 10.93 2.81 -13.87
CA GLU A 180 10.58 2.50 -15.25
C GLU A 180 11.72 1.80 -16.02
N GLU A 181 12.96 2.24 -15.80
CA GLU A 181 14.15 1.66 -16.45
C GLU A 181 14.36 0.20 -16.00
N ILE A 182 14.30 -0.04 -14.68
CA ILE A 182 14.45 -1.37 -14.10
C ILE A 182 13.30 -2.29 -14.53
N ALA A 183 12.06 -1.81 -14.47
CA ALA A 183 10.91 -2.57 -14.96
C ALA A 183 11.09 -2.98 -16.43
N ARG A 184 11.56 -2.06 -17.28
CA ARG A 184 11.84 -2.33 -18.70
C ARG A 184 12.91 -3.42 -18.89
N MET A 185 14.02 -3.33 -18.15
CA MET A 185 15.10 -4.33 -18.21
C MET A 185 14.62 -5.72 -17.77
N LEU A 186 13.88 -5.80 -16.66
CA LEU A 186 13.34 -7.06 -16.15
C LEU A 186 12.35 -7.68 -17.15
N ILE A 187 11.43 -6.89 -17.69
CA ILE A 187 10.49 -7.31 -18.72
C ILE A 187 11.22 -7.80 -19.98
N ALA A 188 12.27 -7.11 -20.42
CA ALA A 188 13.08 -7.51 -21.58
C ALA A 188 13.78 -8.86 -21.38
N LYS A 189 14.02 -9.26 -20.12
CA LYS A 189 14.61 -10.55 -19.72
C LYS A 189 13.54 -11.57 -19.28
N ASN A 190 12.30 -11.43 -19.77
CA ASN A 190 11.18 -12.34 -19.54
C ASN A 190 10.76 -12.47 -18.06
N ALA A 191 10.80 -11.37 -17.31
CA ALA A 191 10.10 -11.30 -16.02
C ALA A 191 8.61 -11.67 -16.20
N ASN A 192 8.07 -12.47 -15.29
CA ASN A 192 6.66 -12.82 -15.30
C ASN A 192 5.79 -11.63 -14.91
N VAL A 193 5.16 -10.99 -15.90
CA VAL A 193 4.30 -9.82 -15.71
C VAL A 193 3.01 -10.12 -14.92
N ASN A 194 2.64 -11.40 -14.78
CA ASN A 194 1.48 -11.89 -14.03
C ASN A 194 1.88 -12.62 -12.74
N GLU A 195 3.11 -12.42 -12.28
CA GLU A 195 3.54 -12.96 -10.99
C GLU A 195 2.68 -12.41 -9.86
N LYS A 196 2.38 -13.27 -8.88
CA LYS A 196 1.50 -12.96 -7.77
C LYS A 196 2.29 -12.95 -6.46
N THR A 197 1.98 -11.99 -5.60
CA THR A 197 2.34 -12.06 -4.18
C THR A 197 1.54 -13.17 -3.48
N ASP A 198 1.81 -13.40 -2.20
CA ASP A 198 0.99 -14.25 -1.31
C ASP A 198 -0.44 -13.74 -1.10
N ARG A 199 -0.70 -12.46 -1.42
CA ARG A 199 -2.05 -11.85 -1.45
C ARG A 199 -2.61 -11.75 -2.87
N GLU A 200 -2.02 -12.47 -3.82
CA GLU A 200 -2.40 -12.47 -5.23
C GLU A 200 -2.25 -11.11 -5.95
N SER A 201 -1.54 -10.15 -5.36
CA SER A 201 -1.30 -8.85 -6.02
C SER A 201 -0.29 -9.01 -7.16
N THR A 202 -0.51 -8.32 -8.28
CA THR A 202 0.35 -8.40 -9.48
C THR A 202 1.20 -7.13 -9.65
N PRO A 203 2.26 -7.15 -10.50
CA PRO A 203 3.00 -5.94 -10.84
C PRO A 203 2.10 -4.83 -11.37
N LEU A 204 1.09 -5.19 -12.17
CA LEU A 204 0.14 -4.25 -12.74
C LEU A 204 -0.70 -3.57 -11.66
N MET A 205 -1.09 -4.27 -10.59
CA MET A 205 -1.79 -3.66 -9.46
C MET A 205 -0.92 -2.64 -8.73
N PHE A 206 0.35 -2.95 -8.46
CA PHE A 206 1.27 -2.01 -7.80
C PHE A 206 1.52 -0.76 -8.65
N ALA A 207 1.76 -0.93 -9.95
CA ALA A 207 1.95 0.19 -10.87
C ALA A 207 0.68 1.04 -10.99
N ALA A 208 -0.48 0.39 -11.06
CA ALA A 208 -1.76 1.06 -11.19
C ALA A 208 -2.15 1.83 -9.91
N GLU A 209 -1.91 1.29 -8.72
CA GLU A 209 -2.18 1.97 -7.43
C GLU A 209 -1.41 3.29 -7.34
N ASN A 210 -0.17 3.30 -7.83
CA ASN A 210 0.74 4.43 -7.73
C ASN A 210 0.71 5.38 -8.94
N GLY A 211 -0.09 5.08 -9.97
CA GLY A 211 -0.24 5.97 -11.12
C GLY A 211 0.93 5.92 -12.11
N TYR A 212 1.74 4.86 -12.11
CA TYR A 212 2.92 4.74 -12.98
C TYR A 212 2.53 4.33 -14.41
N THR A 213 2.01 5.29 -15.17
CA THR A 213 1.45 5.10 -16.52
C THR A 213 2.38 4.35 -17.49
N ASN A 214 3.69 4.65 -17.50
CA ASN A 214 4.62 3.97 -18.40
C ASN A 214 4.81 2.50 -18.03
N ILE A 215 4.90 2.19 -16.73
CA ILE A 215 4.98 0.80 -16.26
C ILE A 215 3.69 0.04 -16.58
N VAL A 216 2.53 0.67 -16.33
CA VAL A 216 1.21 0.11 -16.69
C VAL A 216 1.17 -0.27 -18.17
N ASN A 217 1.56 0.62 -19.09
CA ASN A 217 1.59 0.32 -20.52
C ASN A 217 2.56 -0.83 -20.84
N MET A 218 3.79 -0.80 -20.31
CA MET A 218 4.78 -1.86 -20.55
C MET A 218 4.27 -3.23 -20.10
N LEU A 219 3.64 -3.31 -18.93
CA LEU A 219 3.08 -4.55 -18.39
C LEU A 219 1.93 -5.07 -19.25
N ILE A 220 0.98 -4.21 -19.61
CA ILE A 220 -0.18 -4.60 -20.45
C ILE A 220 0.27 -5.06 -21.83
N ASP A 221 1.20 -4.34 -22.47
CA ASP A 221 1.72 -4.68 -23.79
C ASP A 221 2.49 -6.02 -23.78
N LYS A 222 2.90 -6.49 -22.60
CA LYS A 222 3.54 -7.79 -22.38
C LYS A 222 2.58 -8.87 -21.84
N GLY A 223 1.28 -8.59 -21.85
CA GLY A 223 0.25 -9.57 -21.52
C GLY A 223 -0.12 -9.64 -20.04
N ALA A 224 0.10 -8.57 -19.28
CA ALA A 224 -0.44 -8.48 -17.92
C ALA A 224 -1.97 -8.52 -17.95
N ASP A 225 -2.58 -9.31 -17.07
CA ASP A 225 -4.03 -9.43 -16.95
C ASP A 225 -4.62 -8.16 -16.33
N VAL A 226 -5.27 -7.35 -17.17
CA VAL A 226 -5.97 -6.12 -16.81
C VAL A 226 -7.13 -6.36 -15.84
N ASN A 227 -7.66 -7.59 -15.77
CA ASN A 227 -8.76 -7.97 -14.90
C ASN A 227 -8.32 -8.85 -13.71
N ALA A 228 -7.01 -8.94 -13.44
CA ALA A 228 -6.50 -9.67 -12.29
C ALA A 228 -7.14 -9.18 -10.97
N THR A 229 -7.32 -10.11 -10.05
CA THR A 229 -7.83 -9.84 -8.69
C THR A 229 -6.85 -10.31 -7.62
N ASP A 230 -6.74 -9.53 -6.55
CA ASP A 230 -6.04 -9.93 -5.33
C ASP A 230 -6.92 -10.82 -4.43
N SER A 231 -6.37 -11.31 -3.32
CA SER A 231 -7.07 -12.22 -2.40
C SER A 231 -8.29 -11.59 -1.71
N ASP A 232 -8.36 -10.26 -1.65
CA ASP A 232 -9.48 -9.51 -1.08
C ASP A 232 -10.51 -9.11 -2.16
N GLY A 233 -10.29 -9.54 -3.41
CA GLY A 233 -11.15 -9.26 -4.56
C GLY A 233 -10.92 -7.89 -5.19
N TRP A 234 -9.82 -7.20 -4.90
CA TRP A 234 -9.48 -5.96 -5.59
C TRP A 234 -9.07 -6.23 -7.03
N THR A 235 -9.76 -5.59 -7.97
CA THR A 235 -9.31 -5.55 -9.36
C THR A 235 -8.23 -4.49 -9.57
N VAL A 236 -7.45 -4.60 -10.64
CA VAL A 236 -6.50 -3.55 -11.07
C VAL A 236 -7.18 -2.18 -11.18
N LEU A 237 -8.38 -2.12 -11.76
CA LEU A 237 -9.15 -0.89 -11.93
C LEU A 237 -9.58 -0.28 -10.59
N MET A 238 -10.00 -1.11 -9.62
CA MET A 238 -10.33 -0.62 -8.28
C MET A 238 -9.10 -0.08 -7.56
N THR A 239 -7.96 -0.78 -7.67
CA THR A 239 -6.69 -0.36 -7.09
C THR A 239 -6.22 0.98 -7.65
N ALA A 240 -6.33 1.18 -8.98
CA ALA A 240 -6.07 2.48 -9.60
C ALA A 240 -6.98 3.59 -9.06
N SER A 241 -8.25 3.27 -8.78
CA SER A 241 -9.27 4.22 -8.33
C SER A 241 -9.15 4.65 -6.86
N LYS A 242 -8.20 4.10 -6.09
CA LYS A 242 -8.01 4.46 -4.66
C LYS A 242 -7.34 5.81 -4.47
N LYS A 243 -6.56 6.28 -5.44
CA LYS A 243 -5.80 7.53 -5.34
C LYS A 243 -6.35 8.59 -6.28
N GLU A 244 -6.23 9.84 -5.86
CA GLU A 244 -6.84 10.97 -6.53
C GLU A 244 -6.34 11.20 -7.97
N LYS A 245 -5.05 10.92 -8.23
CA LYS A 245 -4.32 11.35 -9.43
C LYS A 245 -4.14 10.26 -10.49
N ASN A 246 -4.98 9.22 -10.49
CA ASN A 246 -4.81 8.04 -11.34
C ASN A 246 -5.77 7.98 -12.55
N ALA A 247 -6.39 9.09 -12.95
CA ALA A 247 -7.38 9.12 -14.03
C ALA A 247 -6.81 8.60 -15.38
N ASP A 248 -5.54 8.89 -15.68
CA ASP A 248 -4.87 8.42 -16.90
C ASP A 248 -4.70 6.89 -16.91
N VAL A 249 -4.26 6.31 -15.79
CA VAL A 249 -4.15 4.85 -15.62
C VAL A 249 -5.52 4.19 -15.75
N ILE A 250 -6.56 4.75 -15.13
CA ILE A 250 -7.93 4.26 -15.26
C ILE A 250 -8.37 4.26 -16.73
N GLY A 251 -8.10 5.34 -17.46
CA GLY A 251 -8.39 5.44 -18.89
C GLY A 251 -7.69 4.36 -19.72
N ILE A 252 -6.42 4.09 -19.44
CA ILE A 252 -5.64 3.03 -20.10
C ILE A 252 -6.24 1.65 -19.82
N LEU A 253 -6.53 1.35 -18.55
CA LEU A 253 -7.10 0.06 -18.15
C LEU A 253 -8.44 -0.21 -18.83
N LEU A 254 -9.33 0.80 -18.86
CA LEU A 254 -10.64 0.68 -19.53
C LEU A 254 -10.49 0.48 -21.03
N LYS A 255 -9.61 1.24 -21.70
CA LYS A 255 -9.29 1.06 -23.12
C LYS A 255 -8.77 -0.35 -23.42
N LYS A 256 -8.10 -0.98 -22.46
CA LYS A 256 -7.52 -2.33 -22.57
C LYS A 256 -8.46 -3.43 -22.01
N GLY A 257 -9.73 -3.12 -21.78
CA GLY A 257 -10.76 -4.11 -21.46
C GLY A 257 -10.96 -4.41 -19.97
N ALA A 258 -10.61 -3.47 -19.08
CA ALA A 258 -10.96 -3.58 -17.66
C ALA A 258 -12.49 -3.58 -17.47
N LYS A 259 -12.99 -4.52 -16.68
CA LYS A 259 -14.41 -4.64 -16.33
C LYS A 259 -14.83 -3.53 -15.35
N VAL A 260 -15.43 -2.46 -15.89
CA VAL A 260 -15.80 -1.24 -15.17
C VAL A 260 -16.71 -1.45 -13.95
N ASN A 261 -17.63 -2.42 -14.03
CA ASN A 261 -18.64 -2.70 -13.00
C ASN A 261 -18.31 -3.94 -12.14
N SER A 262 -17.04 -4.38 -12.11
CA SER A 262 -16.63 -5.41 -11.15
C SER A 262 -16.92 -4.96 -9.73
N VAL A 263 -17.26 -5.91 -8.85
CA VAL A 263 -17.59 -5.65 -7.45
C VAL A 263 -16.73 -6.49 -6.53
N ARG A 264 -16.34 -5.91 -5.40
CA ARG A 264 -15.77 -6.66 -4.28
C ARG A 264 -16.86 -7.40 -3.49
N ALA A 265 -16.46 -8.23 -2.52
CA ALA A 265 -17.41 -8.95 -1.64
C ALA A 265 -18.38 -8.02 -0.87
N ASN A 266 -17.96 -6.79 -0.56
CA ASN A 266 -18.82 -5.77 0.08
C ASN A 266 -19.65 -4.94 -0.93
N GLY A 267 -19.63 -5.30 -2.22
CA GLY A 267 -20.34 -4.60 -3.29
C GLY A 267 -19.66 -3.30 -3.76
N TRP A 268 -18.45 -2.98 -3.30
CA TRP A 268 -17.76 -1.78 -3.74
C TRP A 268 -17.24 -1.91 -5.17
N THR A 269 -17.43 -0.85 -5.96
CA THR A 269 -16.99 -0.73 -7.36
C THR A 269 -15.83 0.25 -7.48
N ALA A 270 -15.17 0.28 -8.65
CA ALA A 270 -14.16 1.29 -8.96
C ALA A 270 -14.70 2.73 -8.83
N LEU A 271 -15.97 2.97 -9.23
CA LEU A 271 -16.62 4.27 -9.10
C LEU A 271 -16.77 4.71 -7.64
N MET A 272 -17.09 3.78 -6.73
CA MET A 272 -17.17 4.07 -5.29
C MET A 272 -15.81 4.42 -4.70
N TYR A 273 -14.74 3.73 -5.11
CA TYR A 273 -13.38 4.07 -4.68
C TYR A 273 -12.92 5.44 -5.21
N ALA A 274 -13.21 5.76 -6.47
CA ALA A 274 -12.92 7.08 -7.03
C ALA A 274 -13.71 8.21 -6.32
N ALA A 275 -14.95 7.93 -5.91
CA ALA A 275 -15.74 8.84 -5.09
C ALA A 275 -15.17 9.00 -3.67
N ASP A 276 -14.68 7.91 -3.07
CA ASP A 276 -14.04 7.90 -1.75
C ASP A 276 -12.70 8.64 -1.72
N SER A 277 -11.98 8.65 -2.84
CA SER A 277 -10.74 9.41 -3.02
C SER A 277 -10.97 10.87 -3.42
N GLY A 278 -12.21 11.25 -3.77
CA GLY A 278 -12.55 12.60 -4.22
C GLY A 278 -12.10 12.96 -5.64
N SER A 279 -11.70 11.98 -6.46
CA SER A 279 -11.19 12.24 -7.82
C SER A 279 -12.31 12.45 -8.83
N ALA A 280 -12.68 13.71 -9.08
CA ALA A 280 -13.70 14.05 -10.06
C ALA A 280 -13.31 13.58 -11.48
N ASP A 281 -12.03 13.62 -11.82
CA ASP A 281 -11.51 13.14 -13.12
C ASP A 281 -11.63 11.62 -13.25
N SER A 282 -11.27 10.85 -12.23
CA SER A 282 -11.43 9.39 -12.25
C SER A 282 -12.90 9.01 -12.36
N VAL A 283 -13.77 9.69 -11.61
CA VAL A 283 -15.23 9.52 -11.70
C VAL A 283 -15.73 9.82 -13.12
N LYS A 284 -15.26 10.92 -13.73
CA LYS A 284 -15.62 11.28 -15.11
C LYS A 284 -15.21 10.19 -16.10
N VAL A 285 -13.98 9.67 -16.00
CA VAL A 285 -13.47 8.62 -16.89
C VAL A 285 -14.28 7.33 -16.73
N LEU A 286 -14.53 6.89 -15.49
CA LEU A 286 -15.31 5.68 -15.20
C LEU A 286 -16.75 5.78 -15.75
N LEU A 287 -17.45 6.89 -15.49
CA LEU A 287 -18.81 7.11 -15.98
C LEU A 287 -18.88 7.20 -17.50
N SER A 288 -17.86 7.78 -18.13
CA SER A 288 -17.78 7.84 -19.60
C SER A 288 -17.54 6.47 -20.24
N ASN A 289 -17.11 5.48 -19.46
CA ASN A 289 -16.90 4.09 -19.88
C ASN A 289 -17.94 3.12 -19.31
N GLY A 290 -19.12 3.62 -18.92
CA GLY A 290 -20.26 2.78 -18.55
C GLY A 290 -20.27 2.28 -17.10
N ALA A 291 -19.55 2.94 -16.18
CA ALA A 291 -19.75 2.69 -14.76
C ALA A 291 -21.20 2.97 -14.36
N ASP A 292 -21.80 2.06 -13.58
CA ASP A 292 -23.14 2.27 -13.04
C ASP A 292 -23.13 3.36 -11.95
N VAL A 293 -23.68 4.52 -12.30
CA VAL A 293 -23.73 5.70 -11.42
C VAL A 293 -24.56 5.46 -10.15
N ASN A 294 -25.54 4.54 -10.21
CA ASN A 294 -26.43 4.20 -9.10
C ASN A 294 -26.12 2.81 -8.50
N GLY A 295 -24.97 2.24 -8.83
CA GLY A 295 -24.51 1.00 -8.21
C GLY A 295 -24.43 1.15 -6.69
N ARG A 296 -24.78 0.11 -5.95
CA ARG A 296 -24.85 0.12 -4.47
C ARG A 296 -23.99 -0.97 -3.85
N SER A 297 -23.32 -0.62 -2.75
CA SER A 297 -22.64 -1.59 -1.90
C SER A 297 -23.65 -2.46 -1.13
N VAL A 298 -23.18 -3.51 -0.45
CA VAL A 298 -24.00 -4.37 0.40
C VAL A 298 -24.69 -3.59 1.54
N ASP A 299 -24.03 -2.53 2.01
CA ASP A 299 -24.55 -1.62 3.03
C ASP A 299 -25.48 -0.53 2.45
N GLY A 300 -25.62 -0.50 1.12
CA GLY A 300 -26.50 0.40 0.39
C GLY A 300 -25.88 1.74 0.00
N TRP A 301 -24.57 1.92 0.20
CA TRP A 301 -23.87 3.15 -0.19
C TRP A 301 -23.75 3.24 -1.71
N SER A 302 -24.09 4.40 -2.28
CA SER A 302 -23.77 4.78 -3.65
C SER A 302 -22.57 5.73 -3.69
N ALA A 303 -21.98 5.90 -4.88
CA ALA A 303 -20.86 6.83 -5.06
C ALA A 303 -21.23 8.27 -4.65
N LEU A 304 -22.47 8.69 -4.89
CA LEU A 304 -22.96 10.02 -4.49
C LEU A 304 -22.96 10.17 -2.97
N MET A 305 -23.41 9.15 -2.23
CA MET A 305 -23.41 9.18 -0.76
C MET A 305 -22.00 9.26 -0.19
N ILE A 306 -21.07 8.46 -0.74
CA ILE A 306 -19.67 8.43 -0.32
C ILE A 306 -19.03 9.83 -0.50
N ALA A 307 -19.14 10.40 -1.71
CA ALA A 307 -18.59 11.73 -1.99
C ALA A 307 -19.25 12.84 -1.15
N SER A 308 -20.57 12.74 -0.90
CA SER A 308 -21.30 13.73 -0.09
C SER A 308 -20.92 13.67 1.38
N ASN A 309 -20.71 12.47 1.93
CA ASN A 309 -20.26 12.26 3.30
C ASN A 309 -18.83 12.76 3.55
N LYS A 310 -18.02 12.90 2.51
CA LYS A 310 -16.65 13.47 2.57
C LYS A 310 -16.56 14.92 2.09
N GLY A 311 -17.65 15.50 1.57
CA GLY A 311 -17.70 16.89 1.12
C GLY A 311 -16.99 17.18 -0.21
N PHE A 312 -16.75 16.16 -1.03
CA PHE A 312 -16.07 16.31 -2.32
C PHE A 312 -17.00 16.90 -3.39
N THR A 313 -17.18 18.21 -3.31
CA THR A 313 -18.19 18.97 -4.07
C THR A 313 -18.09 18.78 -5.58
N ASP A 314 -16.89 18.75 -6.15
CA ASP A 314 -16.74 18.59 -7.61
C ASP A 314 -17.05 17.16 -8.08
N THR A 315 -16.69 16.17 -7.26
CA THR A 315 -17.08 14.78 -7.47
C THR A 315 -18.61 14.60 -7.37
N VAL A 316 -19.24 15.25 -6.40
CA VAL A 316 -20.71 15.27 -6.26
C VAL A 316 -21.37 15.88 -7.49
N LYS A 317 -20.90 17.05 -7.96
CA LYS A 317 -21.40 17.67 -9.20
C LYS A 317 -21.23 16.76 -10.40
N MET A 318 -20.08 16.08 -10.54
CA MET A 318 -19.83 15.14 -11.62
C MET A 318 -20.85 13.98 -11.61
N LEU A 319 -21.04 13.33 -10.46
CA LEU A 319 -22.01 12.24 -10.29
C LEU A 319 -23.45 12.69 -10.61
N LEU A 320 -23.86 13.84 -10.08
CA LEU A 320 -25.19 14.41 -10.33
C LEU A 320 -25.40 14.75 -11.82
N SER A 321 -24.38 15.31 -12.49
CA SER A 321 -24.42 15.60 -13.93
C SER A 321 -24.61 14.34 -14.79
N LYS A 322 -24.24 13.18 -14.24
CA LYS A 322 -24.42 11.85 -14.84
C LYS A 322 -25.64 11.10 -14.29
N LYS A 323 -26.61 11.84 -13.73
CA LYS A 323 -27.91 11.33 -13.26
C LYS A 323 -27.81 10.35 -12.09
N ALA A 324 -26.85 10.54 -11.18
CA ALA A 324 -26.90 9.92 -9.87
C ALA A 324 -28.23 10.26 -9.17
N ASN A 325 -28.88 9.28 -8.57
CA ASN A 325 -30.13 9.50 -7.85
C ASN A 325 -29.87 10.27 -6.55
N VAL A 326 -30.24 11.55 -6.56
CA VAL A 326 -29.97 12.51 -5.49
C VAL A 326 -30.69 12.17 -4.17
N ASN A 327 -31.78 11.41 -4.23
CA ASN A 327 -32.65 11.10 -3.11
C ASN A 327 -32.54 9.65 -2.63
N GLU A 328 -31.50 8.92 -3.04
CA GLU A 328 -31.24 7.60 -2.46
C GLU A 328 -31.00 7.72 -0.95
N ALA A 329 -31.41 6.68 -0.24
CA ALA A 329 -31.23 6.56 1.20
C ALA A 329 -30.56 5.23 1.56
N LEU A 330 -29.73 5.28 2.59
CA LEU A 330 -29.19 4.10 3.26
C LEU A 330 -30.30 3.33 4.01
N LYS A 331 -29.95 2.15 4.55
CA LYS A 331 -30.87 1.34 5.34
C LYS A 331 -31.42 2.08 6.57
N ASP A 332 -30.72 3.06 7.09
CA ASP A 332 -31.14 3.92 8.20
C ASP A 332 -31.91 5.18 7.74
N GLY A 333 -32.15 5.33 6.43
CA GLY A 333 -32.84 6.47 5.85
C GLY A 333 -31.95 7.70 5.61
N ASN A 334 -30.65 7.64 5.92
CA ASN A 334 -29.76 8.79 5.65
C ASN A 334 -29.54 8.98 4.14
N THR A 335 -29.75 10.21 3.68
CA THR A 335 -29.51 10.65 2.29
C THR A 335 -28.19 11.41 2.17
N SER A 336 -27.72 11.61 0.93
CA SER A 336 -26.55 12.45 0.66
C SER A 336 -26.67 13.87 1.23
N LEU A 337 -27.89 14.45 1.21
CA LEU A 337 -28.14 15.79 1.74
C LEU A 337 -28.02 15.84 3.26
N MET A 338 -28.47 14.80 3.96
CA MET A 338 -28.31 14.69 5.42
C MET A 338 -26.84 14.53 5.80
N MET A 339 -26.10 13.66 5.12
CA MET A 339 -24.67 13.45 5.35
C MET A 339 -23.86 14.74 5.14
N ALA A 340 -24.11 15.45 4.03
CA ALA A 340 -23.45 16.72 3.74
C ALA A 340 -23.82 17.82 4.74
N SER A 341 -25.08 17.83 5.21
CA SER A 341 -25.55 18.74 6.27
C SER A 341 -24.85 18.48 7.61
N THR A 342 -24.68 17.21 8.00
CA THR A 342 -23.92 16.82 9.20
C THR A 342 -22.48 17.33 9.13
N GLY A 343 -21.80 17.07 8.00
CA GLY A 343 -20.42 17.48 7.76
C GLY A 343 -20.20 18.98 7.61
N GLY A 344 -21.25 19.77 7.38
CA GLY A 344 -21.14 21.21 7.17
C GLY A 344 -20.64 21.59 5.77
N TYR A 345 -20.75 20.69 4.79
CA TYR A 345 -20.20 20.88 3.44
C TYR A 345 -21.12 21.74 2.57
N THR A 346 -21.06 23.06 2.74
CA THR A 346 -21.93 24.04 2.07
C THR A 346 -21.95 23.90 0.54
N GLY A 347 -20.79 23.73 -0.10
CA GLY A 347 -20.69 23.54 -1.55
C GLY A 347 -21.40 22.27 -2.04
N THR A 348 -21.30 21.19 -1.26
CA THR A 348 -21.97 19.90 -1.55
C THR A 348 -23.47 20.00 -1.34
N VAL A 349 -23.92 20.59 -0.22
CA VAL A 349 -25.34 20.84 0.02
C VAL A 349 -25.95 21.69 -1.09
N LYS A 350 -25.26 22.77 -1.49
CA LYS A 350 -25.71 23.62 -2.59
C LYS A 350 -25.86 22.80 -3.88
N ALA A 351 -24.86 21.98 -4.22
CA ALA A 351 -24.94 21.12 -5.40
C ALA A 351 -26.12 20.15 -5.34
N LEU A 352 -26.32 19.45 -4.22
CA LEU A 352 -27.45 18.53 -4.04
C LEU A 352 -28.81 19.24 -4.22
N ILE A 353 -28.97 20.42 -3.61
CA ILE A 353 -30.18 21.26 -3.75
C ILE A 353 -30.39 21.71 -5.20
N ASP A 354 -29.33 22.16 -5.88
CA ASP A 354 -29.40 22.61 -7.27
C ASP A 354 -29.84 21.47 -8.21
N TYR A 355 -29.51 20.22 -7.85
CA TYR A 355 -29.96 19.01 -8.53
C TYR A 355 -31.23 18.39 -7.92
N ARG A 356 -32.06 19.20 -7.24
CA ARG A 356 -33.40 18.83 -6.75
C ARG A 356 -33.42 17.72 -5.69
N ALA A 357 -32.43 17.72 -4.79
CA ALA A 357 -32.53 16.96 -3.55
C ALA A 357 -33.82 17.34 -2.80
N ASP A 358 -34.56 16.34 -2.33
CA ASP A 358 -35.71 16.55 -1.45
C ASP A 358 -35.21 16.91 -0.06
N VAL A 359 -35.46 18.16 0.33
CA VAL A 359 -35.01 18.74 1.62
C VAL A 359 -35.80 18.23 2.82
N ASN A 360 -36.93 17.55 2.59
CA ASN A 360 -37.87 17.12 3.62
C ASN A 360 -37.83 15.61 3.91
N LEU A 361 -36.97 14.85 3.23
CA LEU A 361 -36.72 13.46 3.59
C LEU A 361 -36.25 13.39 5.05
N ILE A 362 -36.62 12.29 5.72
CA ILE A 362 -36.25 12.01 7.10
C ILE A 362 -35.62 10.63 7.23
N ASN A 363 -34.61 10.51 8.09
CA ASN A 363 -34.02 9.22 8.42
C ASN A 363 -34.89 8.44 9.43
N LYS A 364 -34.45 7.25 9.83
CA LYS A 364 -35.16 6.40 10.81
C LYS A 364 -35.26 6.98 12.21
N ASN A 365 -34.47 8.01 12.53
CA ASN A 365 -34.62 8.74 13.78
C ASN A 365 -35.68 9.85 13.66
N GLY A 366 -36.20 10.13 12.47
CA GLY A 366 -37.09 11.27 12.20
C GLY A 366 -36.31 12.57 11.97
N GLU A 367 -35.04 12.50 11.57
CA GLU A 367 -34.19 13.67 11.36
C GLU A 367 -34.16 14.08 9.88
N SER A 368 -34.49 15.35 9.61
CA SER A 368 -34.31 15.99 8.30
C SER A 368 -32.95 16.67 8.20
N ALA A 369 -32.56 17.05 6.99
CA ALA A 369 -31.35 17.85 6.76
C ALA A 369 -31.38 19.18 7.53
N LEU A 370 -32.56 19.79 7.68
CA LEU A 370 -32.72 21.04 8.43
C LEU A 370 -32.47 20.82 9.93
N LEU A 371 -33.07 19.79 10.52
CA LEU A 371 -32.86 19.48 11.94
C LEU A 371 -31.39 19.21 12.23
N ILE A 372 -30.75 18.38 11.40
CA ILE A 372 -29.32 18.07 11.51
C ILE A 372 -28.47 19.36 11.44
N ALA A 373 -28.68 20.19 10.41
CA ALA A 373 -27.93 21.43 10.23
C ALA A 373 -28.13 22.41 11.40
N SER A 374 -29.34 22.47 11.95
CA SER A 374 -29.68 23.33 13.09
C SER A 374 -29.02 22.87 14.38
N VAL A 375 -29.02 21.57 14.68
CA VAL A 375 -28.33 21.01 15.86
C VAL A 375 -26.81 21.21 15.76
N GLN A 376 -26.25 21.05 14.56
CA GLN A 376 -24.81 21.14 14.31
C GLN A 376 -24.29 22.57 14.07
N GLY A 377 -25.13 23.60 14.20
CA GLY A 377 -24.70 25.00 14.06
C GLY A 377 -24.32 25.40 12.64
N ARG A 378 -24.87 24.75 11.60
CA ARG A 378 -24.52 25.00 10.19
C ARG A 378 -25.36 26.11 9.59
N THR A 379 -25.13 27.35 10.00
CA THR A 379 -25.94 28.53 9.62
C THR A 379 -26.18 28.68 8.12
N GLU A 380 -25.14 28.56 7.29
CA GLU A 380 -25.29 28.71 5.83
C GLU A 380 -26.11 27.58 5.21
N ILE A 381 -26.01 26.36 5.75
CA ILE A 381 -26.82 25.23 5.30
C ILE A 381 -28.29 25.43 5.66
N VAL A 382 -28.57 25.92 6.88
CA VAL A 382 -29.92 26.30 7.29
C VAL A 382 -30.50 27.34 6.32
N LYS A 383 -29.76 28.42 5.99
CA LYS A 383 -30.22 29.42 5.02
C LYS A 383 -30.58 28.81 3.66
N MET A 384 -29.74 27.90 3.15
CA MET A 384 -29.99 27.21 1.87
C MET A 384 -31.25 26.33 1.93
N LEU A 385 -31.44 25.57 3.01
CA LEU A 385 -32.60 24.69 3.19
C LEU A 385 -33.91 25.51 3.34
N LEU A 386 -33.87 26.63 4.06
CA LEU A 386 -35.02 27.54 4.19
C LEU A 386 -35.41 28.17 2.85
N THR A 387 -34.43 28.51 2.00
CA THR A 387 -34.67 29.01 0.64
C THR A 387 -35.40 27.98 -0.23
N ARG A 388 -35.38 26.70 0.14
CA ARG A 388 -36.09 25.60 -0.51
C ARG A 388 -37.32 25.12 0.27
N LYS A 389 -37.85 25.96 1.17
CA LYS A 389 -39.07 25.68 1.95
C LYS A 389 -38.99 24.36 2.71
N ALA A 390 -37.83 24.08 3.32
CA ALA A 390 -37.69 22.95 4.22
C ALA A 390 -38.74 23.04 5.36
N ASP A 391 -39.35 21.90 5.69
CA ASP A 391 -40.36 21.81 6.72
C ASP A 391 -39.74 22.08 8.11
N LEU A 392 -40.25 23.12 8.76
CA LEU A 392 -39.76 23.61 10.05
C LEU A 392 -40.25 22.75 11.22
N ASN A 393 -41.28 21.94 11.01
CA ASN A 393 -42.05 21.26 12.05
C ASN A 393 -41.76 19.75 12.14
N ILE A 394 -40.81 19.23 11.35
CA ILE A 394 -40.36 17.84 11.47
C ILE A 394 -39.84 17.59 12.89
N LYS A 395 -40.34 16.51 13.50
CA LYS A 395 -40.02 16.10 14.87
C LYS A 395 -39.24 14.79 14.85
N ARG A 396 -38.09 14.79 15.51
CA ARG A 396 -37.36 13.57 15.81
C ARG A 396 -38.19 12.61 16.65
N TYR A 397 -38.15 11.32 16.35
CA TYR A 397 -39.09 10.36 16.93
C TYR A 397 -38.89 10.10 18.42
N ASN A 398 -37.66 10.14 18.91
CA ASN A 398 -37.36 9.77 20.29
C ASN A 398 -37.71 10.85 21.33
N ASP A 399 -37.61 12.12 20.97
CA ASP A 399 -37.74 13.25 21.90
C ASP A 399 -38.58 14.41 21.37
N GLY A 400 -39.11 14.29 20.14
CA GLY A 400 -39.89 15.34 19.51
C GLY A 400 -39.07 16.58 19.13
N LEU A 401 -37.74 16.47 19.04
CA LEU A 401 -36.86 17.61 18.75
C LEU A 401 -37.16 18.18 17.35
N THR A 402 -37.44 19.49 17.31
CA THR A 402 -37.59 20.29 16.08
C THR A 402 -36.30 21.08 15.81
N SER A 403 -36.15 21.59 14.59
CA SER A 403 -34.96 22.35 14.18
C SER A 403 -34.70 23.56 15.08
N ILE A 404 -35.75 24.28 15.51
CA ILE A 404 -35.63 25.45 16.38
C ILE A 404 -35.22 25.04 17.80
N LYS A 405 -35.82 23.98 18.36
CA LYS A 405 -35.40 23.45 19.68
C LYS A 405 -33.97 22.97 19.66
N GLY A 406 -33.57 22.25 18.60
CA GLY A 406 -32.21 21.78 18.42
C GLY A 406 -31.19 22.91 18.38
N ALA A 407 -31.48 23.99 17.64
CA ALA A 407 -30.63 25.18 17.61
C ALA A 407 -30.56 25.89 18.98
N SER A 408 -31.70 26.05 19.66
CA SER A 408 -31.77 26.71 20.98
C SER A 408 -31.00 25.94 22.06
N LEU A 409 -31.19 24.62 22.16
CA LEU A 409 -30.51 23.78 23.16
C LEU A 409 -28.99 23.79 23.01
N ASN A 410 -28.49 23.96 21.78
CA ASN A 410 -27.06 24.00 21.48
C ASN A 410 -26.49 25.43 21.38
N GLY A 411 -27.29 26.46 21.70
CA GLY A 411 -26.82 27.85 21.73
C GLY A 411 -26.61 28.53 20.38
N HIS A 412 -27.18 27.98 19.29
CA HIS A 412 -27.02 28.51 17.92
C HIS A 412 -28.00 29.67 17.65
N THR A 413 -27.82 30.79 18.34
CA THR A 413 -28.75 31.95 18.34
C THR A 413 -29.08 32.47 16.94
N GLN A 414 -28.09 32.57 16.04
CA GLN A 414 -28.32 33.00 14.66
C GLN A 414 -29.28 32.07 13.91
N ILE A 415 -29.20 30.76 14.15
CA ILE A 415 -30.09 29.78 13.53
C ILE A 415 -31.50 29.88 14.12
N VAL A 416 -31.62 30.09 15.43
CA VAL A 416 -32.92 30.35 16.08
C VAL A 416 -33.60 31.56 15.44
N ASP A 417 -32.87 32.66 15.24
CA ASP A 417 -33.41 33.87 14.61
C ASP A 417 -33.83 33.62 13.16
N LEU A 418 -33.04 32.86 12.39
CA LEU A 418 -33.41 32.47 11.02
C LEU A 418 -34.69 31.63 10.98
N LEU A 419 -34.81 30.64 11.88
CA LEU A 419 -35.98 29.77 11.95
C LEU A 419 -37.23 30.51 12.41
N ARG A 420 -37.12 31.42 13.39
CA ARG A 420 -38.23 32.29 13.82
C ARG A 420 -38.70 33.20 12.68
N LYS A 421 -37.77 33.81 11.94
CA LYS A 421 -38.09 34.63 10.75
C LYS A 421 -38.77 33.81 9.65
N ALA A 422 -38.46 32.52 9.55
CA ALA A 422 -39.11 31.61 8.62
C ALA A 422 -40.48 31.08 9.11
N GLY A 423 -40.89 31.41 10.33
CA GLY A 423 -42.18 31.01 10.91
C GLY A 423 -42.15 29.74 11.75
N ALA A 424 -40.98 29.27 12.20
CA ALA A 424 -40.90 28.15 13.13
C ALA A 424 -41.43 28.57 14.51
N SER A 425 -42.34 27.78 15.08
CA SER A 425 -42.80 27.92 16.46
C SER A 425 -42.04 26.98 17.38
N GLU A 426 -41.89 27.37 18.66
CA GLU A 426 -41.32 26.51 19.71
C GLU A 426 -42.18 25.28 20.01
#